data_AF-A0A2E9TZU6-F1
#
_entry.id   AF-A0A2E9TZU6-F1
#
_cell.length_a   1.000
_cell.length_b   1.000
_cell.length_c   1.000
_cell.angle_alpha   90.00
_cell.angle_beta   90.00
_cell.angle_gamma   90.00
#
_symmetry.space_group_name_H-M   'P 1'
#
loop_
_entity.id
_entity.type
_entity.pdbx_description
1 polymer ?
#
loop_
_entity_poly.entity_id
_entity_poly.type
_entity_poly.pdbx_seq_one_letter_code
_entity_poly.pdbx_strand_id
1 'polypeptide(L)' 'MKTDKLVRYMKLRSKVEGVEWGLDTEYLEPYFNNGGRHFFGVHLDDKGNLLFDDQEPFKGFFNNWEMRMSGVV' A
#
# COMPACT_ATOMS: atom_id res chain seq x y z
N MET A 1 -9.65 -6.08 6.82
CA MET A 1 -9.32 -4.74 7.38
C MET A 1 -9.31 -3.74 6.25
N LYS A 2 -9.63 -2.46 6.49
CA LYS A 2 -9.52 -1.42 5.44
C LYS A 2 -8.09 -1.29 4.92
N THR A 3 -7.12 -1.68 5.73
CA THR A 3 -5.69 -1.71 5.40
C THR A 3 -5.20 -2.98 4.67
N ASP A 4 -6.05 -3.97 4.36
CA ASP A 4 -5.61 -5.22 3.72
C ASP A 4 -4.91 -4.98 2.36
N LYS A 5 -5.45 -4.05 1.57
CA LYS A 5 -4.90 -3.70 0.25
C LYS A 5 -3.51 -3.06 0.39
N LEU A 6 -3.34 -2.21 1.41
CA LEU A 6 -2.06 -1.59 1.74
C LEU A 6 -1.02 -2.65 2.15
N VAL A 7 -1.38 -3.59 3.03
CA VAL A 7 -0.47 -4.66 3.46
C VAL A 7 0.02 -5.50 2.28
N ARG A 8 -0.89 -5.87 1.37
CA ARG A 8 -0.51 -6.66 0.17
C ARG A 8 0.46 -5.89 -0.72
N TYR A 9 0.18 -4.62 -0.97
CA TYR A 9 1.04 -3.76 -1.77
C TYR A 9 2.42 -3.59 -1.12
N MET A 10 2.46 -3.28 0.17
CA MET A 10 3.71 -3.02 0.89
C MET A 10 4.61 -4.27 1.02
N LYS A 11 4.03 -5.47 1.16
CA LYS A 11 4.80 -6.72 1.12
C LYS A 11 5.48 -6.98 -0.23
N LEU A 12 4.80 -6.60 -1.33
CA LEU A 12 5.40 -6.67 -2.66
C LEU A 12 6.50 -5.61 -2.80
N ARG A 13 6.21 -4.38 -2.38
CA ARG A 13 7.14 -3.26 -2.44
C ARG A 13 8.43 -3.55 -1.67
N SER A 14 8.32 -4.04 -0.44
CA SER A 14 9.49 -4.36 0.40
C SER A 14 10.37 -5.43 -0.25
N LYS A 15 9.78 -6.45 -0.88
CA LYS A 15 10.51 -7.47 -1.63
C LYS A 15 11.29 -6.88 -2.80
N VAL A 16 10.70 -5.93 -3.53
CA VAL A 16 11.32 -5.28 -4.69
C VAL A 16 12.45 -4.33 -4.27
N GLU A 17 12.26 -3.61 -3.16
CA GLU A 17 13.28 -2.73 -2.58
C GLU A 17 14.39 -3.48 -1.85
N GLY A 18 14.24 -4.80 -1.64
CA GLY A 18 15.20 -5.60 -0.87
C GLY A 18 15.19 -5.29 0.63
N VAL A 19 14.07 -4.78 1.15
CA VAL A 19 13.88 -4.40 2.56
C VAL A 19 13.02 -5.45 3.26
N GLU A 20 13.38 -5.78 4.49
CA GLU A 20 12.60 -6.72 5.31
C GLU A 20 11.21 -6.16 5.65
N TRP A 21 10.17 -6.98 5.45
CA TRP A 21 8.83 -6.68 5.95
C TRP A 21 8.74 -7.00 7.45
N GLY A 22 9.35 -6.15 8.28
CA GLY A 22 9.38 -6.29 9.75
C GLY A 22 8.20 -5.62 10.47
N LEU A 23 7.18 -5.20 9.73
CA LEU A 23 6.09 -4.39 10.24
C LEU A 23 4.97 -5.26 10.83
N ASP A 24 4.61 -5.02 12.08
CA ASP A 24 3.41 -5.60 12.68
C ASP A 24 2.16 -5.02 12.00
N THR A 25 1.45 -5.83 11.21
CA THR A 25 0.32 -5.33 10.42
C THR A 25 -0.86 -4.88 11.28
N GLU A 26 -0.91 -5.27 12.55
CA GLU A 26 -2.03 -4.95 13.45
C GLU A 26 -2.10 -3.46 13.81
N TYR A 27 -0.98 -2.70 13.76
CA TYR A 27 -1.03 -1.26 14.07
C TYR A 27 -1.64 -0.40 12.96
N LEU A 28 -1.68 -0.90 11.72
CA LEU A 28 -2.12 -0.13 10.56
C LEU A 28 -3.61 0.21 10.63
N GLU A 29 -4.44 -0.74 11.04
CA GLU A 29 -5.89 -0.56 11.09
C GLU A 29 -6.34 0.46 12.16
N PRO A 30 -5.83 0.43 13.41
CA PRO A 30 -6.07 1.50 14.38
C PRO A 30 -5.64 2.89 13.88
N TYR A 31 -4.48 3.00 13.22
CA TYR A 31 -4.03 4.28 12.67
C TYR A 31 -4.95 4.77 11.55
N PHE A 32 -5.40 3.87 10.67
CA PHE A 32 -6.41 4.19 9.65
C PHE A 32 -7.73 4.66 10.29
N ASN A 33 -8.21 3.96 11.31
CA ASN A 33 -9.46 4.28 12.00
C ASN A 33 -9.40 5.63 12.72
N ASN A 34 -8.22 6.08 13.13
CA ASN A 34 -7.97 7.41 13.68
C ASN A 34 -7.78 8.51 12.63
N GLY A 35 -8.07 8.23 11.35
CA GLY A 35 -7.99 9.21 10.26
C GLY A 35 -6.70 9.17 9.45
N GLY A 36 -5.78 8.25 9.75
CA GLY A 36 -4.58 8.03 8.96
C GLY A 36 -4.90 7.63 7.52
N ARG A 37 -4.40 8.40 6.54
CA ARG A 37 -4.56 8.12 5.10
C ARG A 37 -3.25 8.07 4.33
N HIS A 38 -2.14 8.28 5.02
CA HIS A 38 -0.81 8.30 4.42
C HIS A 38 0.10 7.34 5.18
N PHE A 39 0.62 6.35 4.47
CA PHE A 39 1.44 5.26 5.01
C PHE A 39 2.64 5.04 4.09
N PHE A 40 3.84 5.38 4.54
CA PHE A 40 5.08 5.09 3.80
C PHE A 40 5.09 5.59 2.34
N GLY A 41 4.55 6.78 2.06
CA GLY A 41 4.39 7.32 0.70
C GLY A 41 3.09 6.91 0.00
N VAL A 42 2.35 5.93 0.53
CA VAL A 42 1.09 5.44 -0.05
C VAL A 42 -0.09 6.22 0.51
N HIS A 43 -0.89 6.80 -0.39
CA HIS A 43 -2.11 7.54 -0.07
C HIS A 43 -3.35 6.65 -0.22
N LEU A 44 -4.25 6.71 0.75
CA LEU A 44 -5.49 5.93 0.78
C LEU A 44 -6.72 6.85 0.82
N ASP A 45 -7.84 6.38 0.27
CA ASP A 45 -9.15 6.97 0.50
C ASP A 45 -9.80 6.47 1.80
N ASP A 46 -10.99 6.98 2.13
CA ASP A 46 -11.76 6.58 3.32
C ASP A 46 -12.27 5.13 3.31
N LYS A 47 -12.17 4.45 2.17
CA LYS A 47 -12.54 3.04 2.00
C LYS A 47 -11.32 2.12 2.08
N GLY A 48 -10.11 2.66 2.15
CA GLY A 48 -8.88 1.88 2.16
C GLY A 48 -8.35 1.54 0.76
N ASN A 49 -8.90 2.17 -0.29
CA ASN A 49 -8.33 2.05 -1.63
C ASN A 49 -7.05 2.88 -1.71
N LEU A 50 -6.03 2.31 -2.33
CA LEU A 50 -4.78 3.02 -2.61
C LEU A 50 -5.01 3.95 -3.80
N LEU A 51 -4.55 5.19 -3.68
CA LEU A 51 -4.71 6.25 -4.67
C LEU A 51 -3.43 6.45 -5.48
N PHE A 52 -2.28 6.53 -4.80
CA PHE A 52 -0.95 6.63 -5.40
C PHE A 52 0.14 6.36 -4.36
N ASP A 53 1.37 6.15 -4.83
CA ASP A 53 2.58 5.99 -4.02
C ASP A 53 3.66 6.99 -4.46
N ASP A 54 3.93 8.00 -3.63
CA ASP A 54 4.96 9.03 -3.86
C ASP A 54 6.39 8.51 -3.70
N GLN A 55 6.53 7.29 -3.16
CA GLN A 55 7.80 6.63 -2.91
C GLN A 55 7.89 5.29 -3.64
N GLU A 56 7.18 5.15 -4.76
CA GLU A 56 7.23 3.90 -5.52
C GLU A 56 8.69 3.52 -5.90
N PRO A 57 9.07 2.23 -5.89
CA PRO A 57 10.47 1.81 -6.11
C PRO A 57 11.05 2.27 -7.44
N PHE A 58 10.20 2.34 -8.46
CA PHE A 58 10.52 2.87 -9.78
C PHE A 58 9.23 3.35 -10.45
N LYS A 59 9.39 4.25 -11.42
CA LYS A 59 8.27 4.89 -12.11
C LYS A 59 7.28 3.86 -12.69
N GLY A 60 6.01 3.99 -12.29
CA GLY A 60 4.90 3.18 -12.77
C GLY A 60 4.72 1.83 -12.05
N PHE A 61 5.50 1.55 -11.01
CA PHE A 61 5.34 0.35 -10.19
C PHE A 61 3.93 0.27 -9.58
N PHE A 62 3.45 1.36 -8.97
CA PHE A 62 2.12 1.41 -8.35
C PHE A 62 1.00 1.15 -9.38
N ASN A 63 1.03 1.90 -10.49
CA ASN A 63 0.03 1.79 -11.55
C ASN A 63 -0.02 0.38 -12.17
N ASN A 64 1.16 -0.22 -12.40
CA ASN A 64 1.24 -1.59 -12.92
C ASN A 64 0.65 -2.62 -11.96
N TRP A 65 0.84 -2.42 -10.65
CA TRP A 65 0.23 -3.28 -9.63
C TRP A 65 -1.30 -3.10 -9.58
N GLU A 66 -1.80 -1.87 -9.58
CA GLU A 66 -3.25 -1.60 -9.61
C GLU A 66 -3.95 -2.19 -10.84
N MET A 67 -3.34 -2.08 -12.03
CA MET A 67 -3.88 -2.70 -13.25
C MET A 67 -4.00 -4.23 -13.10
N ARG A 68 -2.96 -4.88 -12.60
CA ARG A 68 -2.98 -6.34 -12.35
C ARG A 68 -4.06 -6.75 -11.35
N MET A 69 -4.28 -5.94 -10.31
CA MET A 69 -5.26 -6.23 -9.26
C MET A 69 -6.70 -5.92 -9.66
N SER A 70 -6.92 -4.99 -10.59
CA SER A 70 -8.24 -4.64 -11.13
C SER A 70 -8.72 -5.59 -12.24
N GLY A 71 -7.86 -6.49 -12.73
CA GLY A 71 -8.18 -7.41 -13.82
C GLY A 71 -8.22 -6.74 -15.20
N VAL A 72 -7.78 -5.49 -15.29
CA VAL A 72 -7.56 -4.77 -16.55
C VAL A 72 -6.19 -5.22 -17.07
N VAL A 73 -6.20 -6.23 -17.93
CA VAL A 73 -5.02 -6.74 -18.65
C VAL A 73 -4.84 -5.98 -19.95
#